data_AF-A0A2N3GBU3-F1
#
_entry.id   AF-A0A2N3GBU3-F1
#
_cell.length_a   1.000
_cell.length_b   1.000
_cell.length_c   1.000
_cell.angle_alpha   90.00
_cell.angle_beta   90.00
_cell.angle_gamma   90.00
#
_symmetry.space_group_name_H-M   'P 1'
#
loop_
_entity.id
_entity.type
_entity.pdbx_description
1 polymer ?
#
loop_
_entity_poly.entity_id
_entity_poly.type
_entity_poly.pdbx_seq_one_letter_code
_entity_poly.pdbx_strand_id
1 'polypeptide(L)'
;MNAYVHYTLTRQWACEAGFGPDQAEEIARADVNVDRVYRGRLLHNVGYHFRAFGARWHARRWLECAVATGDLRLLGQALHCEQDALAHGYLGSLWHWPGIDLWERRSPRMRARIEHATRTMLGEYVARTTEADRMLGETDSRG
;
A
#
# COMPACT_ATOMS: atom_id res chain seq x y z
N MET A 1 9.61 -4.71 -3.83
CA MET A 1 9.74 -5.81 -2.81
C MET A 1 9.17 -7.11 -3.38
N ASN A 2 9.21 -8.29 -2.71
CA ASN A 2 8.72 -9.54 -3.35
C ASN A 2 7.19 -9.73 -3.23
N ALA A 3 6.63 -10.58 -4.09
CA ALA A 3 5.19 -10.87 -4.16
C ALA A 3 4.61 -11.42 -2.83
N TYR A 4 5.42 -12.03 -1.97
CA TYR A 4 4.97 -12.51 -0.67
C TYR A 4 4.48 -11.36 0.22
N VAL A 5 5.18 -10.22 0.24
CA VAL A 5 4.73 -9.04 1.00
C VAL A 5 3.50 -8.43 0.34
N HIS A 6 3.62 -8.08 -0.94
CA HIS A 6 2.57 -7.38 -1.68
C HIS A 6 1.25 -8.15 -1.78
N TYR A 7 1.29 -9.49 -1.73
CA TYR A 7 0.10 -10.31 -1.80
C TYR A 7 -0.25 -10.96 -0.47
N THR A 8 0.59 -11.88 0.01
CA THR A 8 0.25 -12.74 1.16
C THR A 8 0.13 -11.94 2.45
N LEU A 9 1.14 -11.12 2.78
CA LEU A 9 1.11 -10.32 3.99
C LEU A 9 0.11 -9.17 3.89
N THR A 10 0.03 -8.47 2.76
CA THR A 10 -0.99 -7.43 2.55
C THR A 10 -2.40 -7.98 2.75
N ARG A 11 -2.74 -9.16 2.17
CA ARG A 11 -4.05 -9.80 2.38
C ARG A 11 -4.29 -10.10 3.85
N GLN A 12 -3.30 -10.69 4.53
CA GLN A 12 -3.41 -11.02 5.95
C GLN A 12 -3.65 -9.75 6.80
N TRP A 13 -2.83 -8.72 6.62
CA TRP A 13 -2.95 -7.47 7.37
C TRP A 13 -4.25 -6.73 7.08
N ALA A 14 -4.77 -6.80 5.86
CA ALA A 14 -6.08 -6.27 5.52
C ALA A 14 -7.21 -7.02 6.26
N CYS A 15 -7.19 -8.35 6.30
CA CYS A 15 -8.16 -9.10 7.12
C CYS A 15 -8.09 -8.69 8.60
N GLU A 16 -6.89 -8.56 9.15
CA GLU A 16 -6.68 -8.16 10.55
C GLU A 16 -7.12 -6.71 10.83
N ALA A 17 -7.13 -5.85 9.81
CA ALA A 17 -7.66 -4.49 9.89
C ALA A 17 -9.20 -4.42 9.78
N GLY A 18 -9.88 -5.56 9.61
CA GLY A 18 -11.34 -5.66 9.58
C GLY A 18 -11.96 -5.70 8.18
N PHE A 19 -11.17 -5.75 7.12
CA PHE A 19 -11.70 -5.95 5.76
C PHE A 19 -12.22 -7.39 5.59
N GLY A 20 -13.33 -7.55 4.86
CA GLY A 20 -13.82 -8.87 4.49
C GLY A 20 -12.82 -9.65 3.61
N PRO A 21 -12.89 -10.99 3.54
CA PRO A 21 -11.93 -11.79 2.79
C PRO A 21 -11.78 -11.38 1.32
N ASP A 22 -12.89 -11.05 0.64
CA ASP A 22 -12.89 -10.63 -0.77
C ASP A 22 -12.26 -9.25 -0.94
N GLN A 23 -12.55 -8.31 -0.03
CA GLN A 23 -11.96 -6.98 0.00
C GLN A 23 -10.44 -7.06 0.24
N ALA A 24 -10.01 -7.87 1.20
CA ALA A 24 -8.61 -8.10 1.49
C ALA A 24 -7.87 -8.73 0.30
N GLU A 25 -8.52 -9.64 -0.43
CA GLU A 25 -7.98 -10.19 -1.67
C GLU A 25 -7.89 -9.15 -2.78
N GLU A 26 -8.89 -8.28 -2.95
CA GLU A 26 -8.85 -7.20 -3.93
C GLU A 26 -7.69 -6.22 -3.66
N ILE A 27 -7.51 -5.80 -2.40
CA ILE A 27 -6.40 -4.94 -1.99
C ILE A 27 -5.06 -5.59 -2.34
N ALA A 28 -4.87 -6.86 -1.96
CA ALA A 28 -3.63 -7.61 -2.20
C ALA A 28 -3.35 -7.85 -3.69
N ARG A 29 -4.39 -8.10 -4.49
CA ARG A 29 -4.27 -8.23 -5.95
C ARG A 29 -3.82 -6.91 -6.58
N ALA A 30 -4.36 -5.79 -6.12
CA ALA A 30 -3.98 -4.49 -6.63
C ALA A 30 -2.54 -4.12 -6.26
N ASP A 31 -2.12 -4.38 -5.01
CA ASP A 31 -0.76 -4.16 -4.51
C ASP A 31 0.29 -4.91 -5.35
N VAL A 32 0.15 -6.23 -5.50
CA VAL A 32 1.10 -7.03 -6.29
C VAL A 32 1.07 -6.72 -7.80
N ASN A 33 -0.05 -6.19 -8.31
CA ASN A 33 -0.18 -5.90 -9.74
C ASN A 33 0.52 -4.60 -10.16
N VAL A 34 0.90 -3.72 -9.22
CA VAL A 34 1.67 -2.50 -9.52
C VAL A 34 2.97 -2.85 -10.25
N ASP A 35 3.71 -3.88 -9.81
CA ASP A 35 4.94 -4.33 -10.48
C ASP A 35 4.72 -4.78 -11.94
N ARG A 36 3.51 -5.24 -12.27
CA ARG A 36 3.15 -5.68 -13.62
C ARG A 36 2.79 -4.50 -14.51
N VAL A 37 2.03 -3.54 -13.97
CA VAL A 37 1.56 -2.34 -14.68
C VAL A 37 2.69 -1.32 -14.83
N TYR A 38 3.36 -1.01 -13.74
CA TYR A 38 4.45 -0.05 -13.64
C TYR A 38 5.76 -0.82 -13.51
N ARG A 39 6.31 -1.25 -14.64
CA ARG A 39 7.57 -1.99 -14.63
C ARG A 39 8.70 -1.10 -14.10
N GLY A 40 9.22 -1.38 -12.91
CA GLY A 40 10.28 -0.59 -12.25
C GLY A 40 11.61 -0.45 -13.04
N ARG A 41 11.82 -1.27 -14.07
CA ARG A 41 12.96 -1.13 -15.01
C ARG A 41 12.82 0.03 -16.01
N LEU A 42 11.63 0.64 -16.09
CA LEU A 42 11.37 1.79 -16.96
C LEU A 42 11.58 3.07 -16.15
N LEU A 43 12.45 3.96 -16.63
CA LEU A 43 12.83 5.18 -15.91
C LEU A 43 11.65 6.09 -15.54
N HIS A 44 10.55 6.08 -16.29
CA HIS A 44 9.36 6.87 -15.95
C HIS A 44 8.52 6.25 -14.81
N ASN A 45 8.71 4.96 -14.50
CA ASN A 45 7.96 4.25 -13.45
C ASN A 45 8.70 4.20 -12.11
N VAL A 46 9.94 4.69 -12.04
CA VAL A 46 10.74 4.69 -10.80
C VAL A 46 10.06 5.49 -9.68
N GLY A 47 9.21 6.45 -10.03
CA GLY A 47 8.43 7.22 -9.06
C GLY A 47 7.47 6.38 -8.22
N TYR A 48 7.07 5.18 -8.68
CA TYR A 48 6.18 4.29 -7.94
C TYR A 48 6.90 3.39 -6.93
N HIS A 49 8.22 3.17 -7.09
CA HIS A 49 8.98 2.21 -6.28
C HIS A 49 9.98 2.87 -5.33
N PHE A 50 10.43 4.09 -5.66
CA PHE A 50 11.57 4.69 -4.97
C PHE A 50 11.19 5.99 -4.27
N ARG A 51 11.62 6.11 -3.01
CA ARG A 51 11.29 7.27 -2.18
C ARG A 51 11.83 8.58 -2.76
N ALA A 52 13.06 8.61 -3.28
CA ALA A 52 13.64 9.82 -3.88
C ALA A 52 12.88 10.31 -5.12
N PHE A 53 12.12 9.43 -5.78
CA PHE A 53 11.41 9.74 -7.02
C PHE A 53 9.90 9.93 -6.81
N GLY A 54 9.43 9.97 -5.56
CA GLY A 54 8.04 10.35 -5.25
C GLY A 54 7.12 9.22 -4.78
N ALA A 55 7.63 8.01 -4.51
CA ALA A 55 6.76 6.89 -4.12
C ALA A 55 5.87 7.20 -2.91
N ARG A 56 6.40 7.89 -1.89
CA ARG A 56 5.59 8.33 -0.74
C ARG A 56 4.53 9.37 -1.09
N TRP A 57 4.81 10.24 -2.07
CA TRP A 57 3.81 11.19 -2.57
C TRP A 57 2.70 10.46 -3.33
N HIS A 58 3.05 9.51 -4.19
CA HIS A 58 2.07 8.65 -4.88
C HIS A 58 1.22 7.84 -3.89
N ALA A 59 1.85 7.25 -2.87
CA ALA A 59 1.15 6.51 -1.82
C ALA A 59 0.06 7.37 -1.16
N ARG A 60 0.39 8.61 -0.78
CA ARG A 60 -0.56 9.53 -0.15
C ARG A 60 -1.67 9.95 -1.08
N ARG A 61 -1.34 10.31 -2.33
CA ARG A 61 -2.32 10.68 -3.34
C ARG A 61 -3.30 9.55 -3.63
N TRP A 62 -2.83 8.32 -3.76
CA TRP A 62 -3.70 7.17 -3.99
C TRP A 62 -4.55 6.82 -2.78
N LEU A 63 -4.03 6.96 -1.55
CA LEU A 63 -4.84 6.82 -0.34
C LEU A 63 -5.97 7.85 -0.29
N GLU A 64 -5.68 9.12 -0.60
CA GLU A 64 -6.70 10.18 -0.65
C GLU A 64 -7.79 9.87 -1.68
N CYS A 65 -7.40 9.44 -2.88
CA CYS A 65 -8.36 9.02 -3.90
C CYS A 65 -9.18 7.80 -3.45
N ALA A 66 -8.53 6.79 -2.86
CA ALA A 66 -9.19 5.59 -2.36
C ALA A 66 -10.25 5.93 -1.32
N VAL A 67 -9.93 6.80 -0.35
CA VAL A 67 -10.88 7.27 0.67
C VAL A 67 -12.04 8.03 0.02
N ALA A 68 -11.75 8.91 -0.96
CA ALA A 68 -12.78 9.71 -1.60
C ALA A 68 -13.76 8.88 -2.46
N THR A 69 -13.32 7.77 -3.03
CA THR A 69 -14.14 6.95 -3.95
C THR A 69 -14.57 5.60 -3.38
N GLY A 70 -14.04 5.20 -2.23
CA GLY A 70 -14.20 3.84 -1.68
C GLY A 70 -13.51 2.74 -2.51
N ASP A 71 -12.56 3.08 -3.39
CA ASP A 71 -11.93 2.12 -4.31
C ASP A 71 -10.74 1.40 -3.65
N LEU A 72 -10.94 0.12 -3.33
CA LEU A 72 -9.94 -0.74 -2.70
C LEU A 72 -8.71 -1.01 -3.57
N ARG A 73 -8.82 -0.87 -4.89
CA ARG A 73 -7.68 -1.04 -5.80
C ARG A 73 -6.70 0.11 -5.65
N LEU A 74 -7.21 1.33 -5.49
CA LEU A 74 -6.38 2.49 -5.21
C LEU A 74 -5.68 2.36 -3.85
N LEU A 75 -6.34 1.78 -2.85
CA LEU A 75 -5.71 1.46 -1.57
C LEU A 75 -4.56 0.44 -1.73
N GLY A 76 -4.76 -0.63 -2.51
CA GLY A 76 -3.69 -1.59 -2.80
C GLY A 76 -2.49 -0.94 -3.51
N GLN A 77 -2.74 -0.05 -4.48
CA GLN A 77 -1.68 0.72 -5.14
C GLN A 77 -0.95 1.65 -4.15
N ALA A 78 -1.68 2.30 -3.25
CA ALA A 78 -1.09 3.15 -2.21
C ALA A 78 -0.16 2.38 -1.29
N LEU A 79 -0.58 1.18 -0.87
CA LEU A 79 0.20 0.28 -0.02
C LEU A 79 1.50 -0.13 -0.71
N HIS A 80 1.44 -0.54 -1.98
CA HIS A 80 2.63 -0.88 -2.76
C HIS A 80 3.67 0.24 -2.70
N CYS A 81 3.27 1.47 -3.01
CA CYS A 81 4.18 2.61 -3.02
C CYS A 81 4.81 2.89 -1.64
N GLU A 82 4.04 2.82 -0.55
CA GLU A 82 4.58 3.06 0.80
C GLU A 82 5.55 1.94 1.21
N GLN A 83 5.17 0.69 0.93
CA GLN A 83 5.97 -0.50 1.19
C GLN A 83 7.32 -0.44 0.45
N ASP A 84 7.30 -0.13 -0.84
CA ASP A 84 8.51 -0.03 -1.67
C ASP A 84 9.35 1.21 -1.30
N ALA A 85 8.73 2.34 -0.99
CA ALA A 85 9.44 3.52 -0.50
C ALA A 85 10.26 3.23 0.77
N LEU A 86 9.75 2.35 1.64
CA LEU A 86 10.44 1.92 2.85
C LEU A 86 11.49 0.85 2.55
N ALA A 87 11.15 -0.16 1.75
CA ALA A 87 12.02 -1.28 1.44
C ALA A 87 13.26 -0.86 0.64
N HIS A 88 13.10 0.09 -0.28
CA HIS A 88 14.18 0.59 -1.14
C HIS A 88 14.90 1.82 -0.52
N GLY A 89 14.29 2.49 0.47
CA GLY A 89 14.89 3.64 1.15
C GLY A 89 15.09 4.86 0.23
N TYR A 90 15.94 5.82 0.64
CA TYR A 90 16.11 7.08 -0.10
C TYR A 90 16.82 6.90 -1.45
N LEU A 91 17.87 6.07 -1.51
CA LEU A 91 18.68 5.85 -2.73
C LEU A 91 18.38 4.55 -3.47
N GLY A 92 17.31 3.84 -3.09
CA GLY A 92 16.87 2.66 -3.82
C GLY A 92 17.94 1.61 -4.03
N SER A 93 18.88 1.46 -3.09
CA SER A 93 20.10 0.64 -3.26
C SER A 93 20.70 0.72 -4.68
N LEU A 94 21.61 1.67 -4.91
CA LEU A 94 22.52 1.67 -6.08
C LEU A 94 23.22 0.31 -6.33
N TRP A 95 23.16 -0.62 -5.37
CA TRP A 95 23.40 -2.05 -5.55
C TRP A 95 22.12 -2.88 -5.40
N HIS A 96 21.41 -3.13 -6.51
CA HIS A 96 20.49 -4.27 -6.59
C HIS A 96 21.32 -5.57 -6.65
N TRP A 97 21.58 -6.22 -5.53
CA TRP A 97 22.06 -7.61 -5.54
C TRP A 97 20.88 -8.60 -5.51
N PRO A 98 21.05 -9.82 -6.06
CA PRO A 98 20.01 -10.83 -6.06
C PRO A 98 19.48 -11.13 -4.65
N GLY A 99 18.17 -10.97 -4.47
CA GLY A 99 17.46 -11.33 -3.25
C GLY A 99 17.40 -10.27 -2.15
N ILE A 100 17.80 -9.01 -2.43
CA ILE A 100 17.55 -7.89 -1.50
C ILE A 100 16.05 -7.70 -1.23
N ASP A 101 15.19 -8.07 -2.18
CA ASP A 101 13.73 -7.94 -2.07
C ASP A 101 13.03 -9.11 -1.38
N LEU A 102 13.77 -10.16 -1.01
CA LEU A 102 13.22 -11.28 -0.26
C LEU A 102 12.92 -10.85 1.18
N TRP A 103 11.65 -10.95 1.56
CA TRP A 103 11.16 -10.61 2.90
C TRP A 103 11.98 -11.26 4.01
N GLU A 104 12.30 -12.54 3.85
CA GLU A 104 13.01 -13.38 4.82
C GLU A 104 14.43 -12.88 5.09
N ARG A 105 15.02 -12.18 4.11
CA ARG A 105 16.37 -11.60 4.21
C ARG A 105 16.36 -10.19 4.78
N ARG A 106 15.19 -9.57 4.98
CA ARG A 106 15.08 -8.22 5.57
C ARG A 106 15.30 -8.29 7.08
N SER A 107 16.00 -7.29 7.61
CA SER A 107 16.23 -7.17 9.06
C SER A 107 14.90 -7.10 9.82
N PRO A 108 14.81 -7.64 11.05
CA PRO A 108 13.59 -7.57 11.86
C PRO A 108 13.04 -6.14 12.00
N ARG A 109 13.93 -5.16 12.15
CA ARG A 109 13.56 -3.74 12.21
C ARG A 109 12.91 -3.24 10.92
N MET A 110 13.42 -3.63 9.75
CA MET A 110 12.82 -3.23 8.47
C MET A 110 11.45 -3.89 8.29
N ARG A 111 11.35 -5.19 8.60
CA ARG A 111 10.08 -5.93 8.56
C ARG A 111 9.01 -5.26 9.43
N ALA A 112 9.34 -4.96 10.69
CA ALA A 112 8.44 -4.26 11.61
C ALA A 112 8.02 -2.87 11.10
N ARG A 113 8.92 -2.13 10.43
CA ARG A 113 8.59 -0.81 9.86
C ARG A 113 7.61 -0.91 8.70
N ILE A 114 7.81 -1.87 7.79
CA ILE A 114 6.92 -2.09 6.65
C ILE A 114 5.54 -2.54 7.16
N GLU A 115 5.51 -3.51 8.06
CA GLU A 115 4.27 -3.97 8.68
C GLU A 115 3.51 -2.82 9.37
N HIS A 116 4.20 -2.05 10.22
CA HIS A 116 3.60 -0.92 10.91
C HIS A 116 3.02 0.11 9.93
N ALA A 117 3.78 0.49 8.89
CA ALA A 117 3.30 1.46 7.90
C ALA A 117 2.09 0.95 7.11
N THR A 118 2.11 -0.32 6.69
CA THR A 118 0.96 -0.95 6.02
C THR A 118 -0.28 -0.94 6.91
N ARG A 119 -0.15 -1.40 8.16
CA ARG A 119 -1.27 -1.42 9.12
C ARG A 119 -1.81 -0.04 9.42
N THR A 120 -0.92 0.95 9.59
CA THR A 120 -1.33 2.35 9.80
C THR A 120 -2.14 2.87 8.61
N MET A 121 -1.70 2.62 7.38
CA MET A 121 -2.43 3.07 6.19
C MET A 121 -3.80 2.39 6.04
N LEU A 122 -3.88 1.07 6.30
CA LEU A 122 -5.14 0.34 6.32
C LEU A 122 -6.10 0.92 7.38
N GLY A 123 -5.61 1.17 8.59
CA GLY A 123 -6.40 1.79 9.66
C GLY A 123 -6.84 3.21 9.35
N GLU A 124 -5.97 4.01 8.71
CA GLU A 124 -6.30 5.36 8.26
C GLU A 124 -7.45 5.34 7.24
N TYR A 125 -7.41 4.42 6.27
CA TYR A 125 -8.49 4.24 5.30
C TYR A 125 -9.81 3.93 6.00
N VAL A 126 -9.83 2.90 6.85
CA VAL A 126 -11.04 2.45 7.56
C VAL A 126 -11.63 3.58 8.41
N ALA A 127 -10.80 4.30 9.15
CA ALA A 127 -11.26 5.40 10.00
C ALA A 127 -11.93 6.50 9.16
N ARG A 128 -11.32 6.89 8.04
CA ARG A 128 -11.80 7.99 7.19
C ARG A 128 -13.05 7.62 6.40
N THR A 129 -13.17 6.39 5.90
CA THR A 129 -14.39 5.94 5.21
C THR A 129 -15.55 5.79 6.18
N THR A 130 -15.31 5.27 7.39
CA THR A 130 -16.35 5.18 8.44
C THR A 130 -16.89 6.55 8.83
N GLU A 131 -16.01 7.56 8.93
CA GLU A 131 -16.42 8.94 9.23
C GLU A 131 -17.25 9.53 8.08
N ALA A 132 -16.83 9.33 6.83
CA ALA A 132 -17.57 9.78 5.65
C ALA A 132 -18.99 9.18 5.58
N ASP A 133 -19.13 7.87 5.81
CA ASP A 133 -20.41 7.18 5.81
C ASP A 133 -21.35 7.71 6.91
N ARG A 134 -20.81 8.00 8.11
CA ARG A 134 -21.59 8.59 9.20
C ARG A 134 -22.14 9.96 8.83
N MET A 135 -21.31 10.83 8.23
CA MET A 135 -21.73 12.17 7.85
C MET A 135 -22.83 12.15 6.79
N LEU A 136 -22.76 11.23 5.82
CA LEU A 136 -23.78 11.09 4.78
C LEU A 136 -25.13 10.60 5.35
N GLY A 137 -25.11 9.63 6.28
CA GLY A 137 -26.33 9.14 6.92
C GLY A 137 -27.05 10.16 7.82
N GLU A 138 -26.31 11.10 8.41
CA GLU A 138 -26.90 12.20 9.21
C GLU A 138 -27.60 13.25 8.35
N THR A 139 -27.15 13.47 7.11
CA THR A 139 -27.83 14.35 6.15
C THR A 139 -29.17 13.80 5.67
N ASP A 140 -29.24 12.49 5.42
CA ASP A 140 -30.47 11.85 4.90
C ASP A 140 -31.59 11.75 5.94
N SER A 141 -31.25 11.73 7.23
CA SER A 141 -32.23 11.64 8.33
C SER A 141 -32.87 12.99 8.73
N ARG A 142 -32.45 14.10 8.10
CA ARG A 142 -32.99 15.46 8.34
C ARG A 142 -33.86 16.00 7.20
N GLY A 143 -34.06 15.25 6.12
CA GLY A 143 -34.94 15.57 4.99
C GLY A 143 -36.29 14.87 5.09
#